data_AF-A2S8Z2-F1
#
_entry.id   AF-A2S8Z2-F1
#
_cell.length_a   1.000
_cell.length_b   1.000
_cell.length_c   1.000
_cell.angle_alpha   90.00
_cell.angle_beta   90.00
_cell.angle_gamma   90.00
#
_symmetry.space_group_name_H-M   'P 1'
#
loop_
_entity.id
_entity.type
_entity.pdbx_description
1 polymer ?
#
loop_
_entity_poly.entity_id
_entity_poly.type
_entity_poly.pdbx_seq_one_letter_code
_entity_poly.pdbx_strand_id
1 'polypeptide(L)'
;MQSNTVHPCDEVLPTGKLLTLGLQHVLVMYAGAVAVPLIVGGALKLPKDQIAFLISADLFACGIATLIQTLGVWLFGIRLPVIMGCTFAAVGPMIAIGTNPGLGILDIFGSTIAAGAIGIVLAPMIGKLLRFFPPVVVGTVISVIGLSLMEVGINWAAGGVGNPNYGDLTCPLR
;
A
#
# COMPACT_ATOMS: atom_id res chain seq x y z
N MET A 1 -27.03 -35.22 -12.77
CA MET A 1 -26.67 -34.00 -13.53
C MET A 1 -26.08 -32.99 -12.56
N GLN A 2 -24.77 -33.06 -12.30
CA GLN A 2 -24.07 -32.04 -11.53
C GLN A 2 -23.81 -30.86 -12.48
N SER A 3 -24.37 -29.70 -12.17
CA SER A 3 -24.06 -28.45 -12.85
C SER A 3 -22.56 -28.20 -12.69
N ASN A 4 -21.84 -28.03 -13.80
CA ASN A 4 -20.45 -27.57 -13.83
C ASN A 4 -20.44 -26.11 -13.37
N THR A 5 -20.60 -25.86 -12.07
CA THR A 5 -20.49 -24.53 -11.49
C THR A 5 -19.00 -24.20 -11.44
N VAL A 6 -18.55 -23.39 -12.39
CA VAL A 6 -17.22 -22.78 -12.38
C VAL A 6 -17.03 -22.10 -11.02
N HIS A 7 -15.84 -22.23 -10.43
CA HIS A 7 -15.53 -21.61 -9.14
C HIS A 7 -15.73 -20.09 -9.24
N PRO A 8 -16.32 -19.39 -8.26
CA PRO A 8 -16.62 -17.95 -8.36
C PRO A 8 -15.40 -17.07 -8.70
N CYS A 9 -14.18 -17.53 -8.38
CA CYS A 9 -12.94 -16.84 -8.73
C CYS A 9 -12.53 -17.00 -10.21
N ASP A 10 -13.04 -18.02 -10.89
CA ASP A 10 -12.78 -18.33 -12.31
C ASP A 10 -13.96 -17.93 -13.22
N GLU A 11 -15.03 -17.38 -12.65
CA GLU A 11 -16.21 -16.93 -13.41
C GLU A 11 -15.89 -15.64 -14.16
N VAL A 12 -15.82 -15.73 -15.49
CA VAL A 12 -15.61 -14.58 -16.36
C VAL A 12 -16.94 -13.85 -16.54
N LEU A 13 -17.11 -12.75 -15.79
CA LEU A 13 -18.27 -11.86 -15.89
C LEU A 13 -18.38 -11.25 -17.30
N PRO A 14 -19.58 -10.80 -17.73
CA PRO A 14 -19.74 -10.08 -18.99
C PRO A 14 -18.82 -8.85 -19.05
N THR A 15 -18.24 -8.60 -20.23
CA THR A 15 -17.16 -7.61 -20.47
C THR A 15 -17.46 -6.21 -19.95
N GLY A 16 -18.71 -5.76 -19.99
CA GLY A 16 -19.13 -4.47 -19.42
C GLY A 16 -19.00 -4.43 -17.88
N LYS A 17 -19.42 -5.50 -17.19
CA LYS A 17 -19.30 -5.60 -15.73
C LYS A 17 -17.84 -5.75 -15.30
N LEU A 18 -17.04 -6.51 -16.05
CA LEU A 18 -15.60 -6.64 -15.80
C LEU A 18 -14.89 -5.29 -15.88
N LEU A 19 -15.20 -4.47 -16.90
CA LEU A 19 -14.61 -3.16 -17.05
C LEU A 19 -14.99 -2.23 -15.90
N THR A 20 -16.27 -2.17 -15.52
CA THR A 20 -16.71 -1.34 -14.39
C THR A 20 -16.13 -1.79 -13.06
N LEU A 21 -16.02 -3.11 -12.84
CA LEU A 21 -15.46 -3.68 -11.62
C LEU A 21 -13.94 -3.42 -11.53
N GLY A 22 -13.22 -3.59 -12.63
CA GLY A 22 -11.80 -3.25 -12.73
C GLY A 22 -11.56 -1.77 -12.46
N LEU A 23 -12.39 -0.88 -13.03
CA LEU A 23 -12.30 0.55 -12.77
C LEU A 23 -12.54 0.88 -11.29
N GLN A 24 -13.57 0.29 -10.67
CA GLN A 24 -13.83 0.48 -9.23
C GLN A 24 -12.64 0.03 -8.37
N HIS A 25 -12.04 -1.12 -8.68
CA HIS A 25 -10.87 -1.60 -7.95
C HIS A 25 -9.68 -0.65 -8.06
N VAL A 26 -9.41 -0.11 -9.25
CA VAL A 26 -8.33 0.87 -9.45
C VAL A 26 -8.62 2.16 -8.67
N LEU A 27 -9.86 2.67 -8.72
CA LEU A 27 -10.25 3.89 -8.01
C LEU A 27 -10.15 3.73 -6.48
N VAL A 28 -10.57 2.58 -5.94
CA VAL A 28 -10.46 2.28 -4.51
C VAL A 28 -8.99 2.12 -4.09
N MET A 29 -8.20 1.44 -4.91
CA MET A 29 -6.76 1.29 -4.66
C MET A 29 -6.03 2.64 -4.69
N TYR A 30 -6.37 3.52 -5.62
CA TYR A 30 -5.76 4.85 -5.75
C TYR A 30 -5.87 5.67 -4.46
N ALA A 31 -7.04 5.65 -3.80
CA ALA A 31 -7.24 6.36 -2.54
C ALA A 31 -6.27 5.93 -1.43
N GLY A 32 -5.93 4.63 -1.37
CA GLY A 32 -4.98 4.10 -0.39
C GLY A 32 -3.51 4.26 -0.80
N ALA A 33 -3.19 4.05 -2.08
CA ALA A 33 -1.82 4.05 -2.58
C ALA A 33 -1.17 5.45 -2.49
N VAL A 34 -1.92 6.51 -2.83
CA VAL A 34 -1.40 7.88 -2.84
C VAL A 34 -1.04 8.39 -1.43
N ALA A 35 -1.65 7.82 -0.39
CA ALA A 35 -1.42 8.30 0.99
C ALA A 35 0.00 8.01 1.49
N VAL A 36 0.59 6.85 1.18
CA VAL A 36 1.94 6.50 1.67
C VAL A 36 3.02 7.46 1.13
N PRO A 37 3.14 7.70 -0.20
CA PRO A 37 4.09 8.67 -0.74
C PRO A 37 3.89 10.09 -0.23
N LEU A 38 2.64 10.51 0.00
CA LEU A 38 2.33 11.83 0.56
C LEU A 38 2.83 11.98 2.00
N ILE A 39 2.62 10.96 2.84
CA ILE A 39 3.07 10.97 4.24
C ILE A 39 4.61 11.00 4.29
N VAL A 40 5.27 10.10 3.55
CA VAL A 40 6.73 10.02 3.53
C VAL A 40 7.35 11.27 2.90
N GLY A 41 6.81 11.74 1.79
CA GLY A 41 7.29 12.95 1.11
C GLY A 41 7.11 14.23 1.95
N GLY A 42 6.02 14.32 2.70
CA GLY A 42 5.78 15.39 3.67
C GLY A 42 6.76 15.34 4.85
N ALA A 43 7.00 14.15 5.41
CA ALA A 43 7.94 13.96 6.52
C ALA A 43 9.39 14.30 6.14
N LEU A 44 9.79 13.99 4.90
CA LEU A 44 11.13 14.27 4.37
C LEU A 44 11.27 15.68 3.75
N LYS A 45 10.21 16.50 3.77
CA LYS A 45 10.17 17.86 3.19
C LYS A 45 10.59 17.91 1.71
N LEU A 46 10.16 16.94 0.92
CA LEU A 46 10.49 16.86 -0.50
C LEU A 46 9.75 17.93 -1.32
N PRO A 47 10.34 18.39 -2.44
CA PRO A 47 9.63 19.26 -3.38
C PRO A 47 8.43 18.52 -3.97
N LYS A 48 7.36 19.27 -4.26
CA LYS A 48 6.09 18.73 -4.78
C LYS A 48 6.27 17.89 -6.05
N ASP A 49 7.23 18.26 -6.90
CA ASP A 49 7.55 17.53 -8.13
C ASP A 49 8.05 16.11 -7.84
N GLN A 50 8.87 15.93 -6.79
CA GLN A 50 9.36 14.62 -6.37
C GLN A 50 8.25 13.79 -5.72
N ILE A 51 7.34 14.43 -4.98
CA ILE A 51 6.17 13.74 -4.40
C ILE A 51 5.25 13.21 -5.51
N ALA A 52 4.97 14.02 -6.54
CA ALA A 52 4.20 13.59 -7.70
C ALA A 52 4.88 12.44 -8.46
N PHE A 53 6.20 12.48 -8.57
CA PHE A 53 6.99 11.39 -9.15
C PHE A 53 6.89 10.11 -8.30
N LEU A 54 6.99 10.21 -6.97
CA LEU A 54 6.84 9.07 -6.06
C LEU A 54 5.46 8.44 -6.15
N ILE A 55 4.39 9.24 -6.23
CA ILE A 55 3.02 8.74 -6.41
C ILE A 55 2.89 7.98 -7.73
N SER A 56 3.40 8.54 -8.83
CA SER A 56 3.34 7.90 -10.14
C SER A 56 4.15 6.61 -10.17
N ALA A 57 5.33 6.60 -9.55
CA ALA A 57 6.19 5.43 -9.43
C ALA A 57 5.55 4.33 -8.57
N ASP A 58 4.89 4.69 -7.47
CA ASP A 58 4.20 3.76 -6.58
C ASP A 58 3.01 3.08 -7.29
N LEU A 59 2.16 3.87 -7.95
CA LEU A 59 1.01 3.33 -8.71
C LEU A 59 1.49 2.41 -9.85
N PHE A 60 2.57 2.78 -10.52
CA PHE A 60 3.15 1.97 -11.59
C PHE A 60 3.73 0.65 -11.05
N ALA A 61 4.52 0.71 -9.98
CA ALA A 61 5.11 -0.47 -9.35
C ALA A 61 4.05 -1.41 -8.77
N CYS A 62 3.03 -0.88 -8.10
CA CYS A 62 1.91 -1.65 -7.56
C CYS A 62 1.06 -2.29 -8.66
N GLY A 63 0.86 -1.61 -9.79
CA GLY A 63 0.21 -2.18 -10.97
C GLY A 63 0.98 -3.36 -11.54
N ILE A 64 2.29 -3.24 -11.71
CA ILE A 64 3.16 -4.33 -12.14
C ILE A 64 3.13 -5.49 -11.14
N ALA A 65 3.26 -5.20 -9.84
CA ALA A 65 3.23 -6.23 -8.80
C ALA A 65 1.89 -6.99 -8.80
N THR A 66 0.77 -6.28 -8.98
CA THR A 66 -0.57 -6.88 -9.11
C THR A 66 -0.64 -7.78 -10.34
N LEU A 67 -0.16 -7.34 -11.50
CA LEU A 67 -0.12 -8.16 -12.71
C LEU A 67 0.73 -9.42 -12.53
N ILE A 68 1.91 -9.30 -11.91
CA ILE A 68 2.78 -10.46 -11.62
C ILE A 68 2.07 -11.45 -10.67
N GLN A 69 1.41 -10.95 -9.63
CA GLN A 69 0.73 -11.77 -8.63
C GLN A 69 -0.50 -12.50 -9.19
N THR A 70 -1.24 -11.83 -10.08
CA THR A 70 -2.48 -12.33 -10.70
C THR A 70 -2.21 -13.27 -11.87
N LEU A 71 -1.27 -12.93 -12.77
CA LEU A 71 -0.92 -13.78 -13.92
C LEU A 71 -0.11 -15.02 -13.51
N GLY A 72 0.62 -14.94 -12.39
CA GLY A 72 1.38 -16.05 -11.82
C GLY A 72 2.44 -16.60 -12.78
N VAL A 73 3.61 -15.97 -12.81
CA VAL A 73 4.73 -16.41 -13.65
C VAL A 73 5.67 -17.31 -12.84
N TRP A 74 5.76 -18.58 -13.27
CA TRP A 74 6.72 -19.59 -12.82
C TRP A 74 6.58 -20.08 -11.37
N LEU A 75 7.28 -19.51 -10.38
CA LEU A 75 7.17 -19.83 -8.93
C LEU A 75 6.53 -18.71 -8.10
N PHE A 76 6.24 -17.57 -8.71
CA PHE A 76 5.70 -16.39 -8.03
C PHE A 76 4.29 -16.09 -8.54
N GLY A 77 3.37 -15.88 -7.59
CA GLY A 77 1.98 -15.52 -7.84
C GLY A 77 1.00 -16.63 -7.46
N ILE A 78 -0.04 -16.24 -6.72
CA ILE A 78 -1.05 -17.15 -6.17
C ILE A 78 -2.13 -17.47 -7.23
N ARG A 79 -2.05 -16.85 -8.43
CA ARG A 79 -3.06 -16.93 -9.51
C ARG A 79 -4.46 -16.55 -9.04
N LEU A 80 -4.52 -15.66 -8.05
CA LEU A 80 -5.74 -15.10 -7.51
C LEU A 80 -5.75 -13.60 -7.76
N PRO A 81 -6.93 -12.98 -7.97
CA PRO A 81 -7.09 -11.53 -8.14
C PRO A 81 -6.80 -10.81 -6.81
N VAL A 82 -5.52 -10.64 -6.50
CA VAL A 82 -5.03 -9.94 -5.30
C VAL A 82 -4.36 -8.64 -5.74
N ILE A 83 -4.90 -7.52 -5.26
CA ILE A 83 -4.34 -6.19 -5.51
C ILE A 83 -3.18 -5.98 -4.55
N MET A 84 -2.01 -5.71 -5.12
CA MET A 84 -0.81 -5.38 -4.37
C MET A 84 -0.72 -3.86 -4.24
N GLY A 85 -0.51 -3.38 -3.01
CA GLY A 85 -0.36 -1.96 -2.70
C GLY A 85 0.74 -1.73 -1.68
N CYS A 86 1.16 -0.47 -1.52
CA CYS A 86 2.15 -0.10 -0.52
C CYS A 86 1.57 -0.23 0.89
N THR A 87 2.36 -0.76 1.83
CA THR A 87 1.91 -0.99 3.22
C THR A 87 2.26 0.18 4.13
N PHE A 88 1.28 0.63 4.90
CA PHE A 88 1.50 1.66 5.92
C PHE A 88 2.40 1.20 7.07
N ALA A 89 2.57 -0.12 7.27
CA ALA A 89 3.45 -0.66 8.29
C ALA A 89 4.93 -0.27 8.09
N ALA A 90 5.34 0.00 6.84
CA ALA A 90 6.72 0.37 6.51
C ALA A 90 6.99 1.87 6.61
N VAL A 91 5.96 2.71 6.79
CA VAL A 91 6.09 4.18 6.81
C VAL A 91 6.98 4.65 7.96
N GLY A 92 6.78 4.12 9.16
CA GLY A 92 7.58 4.47 10.34
C GLY A 92 9.10 4.24 10.13
N PRO A 93 9.51 3.02 9.76
CA PRO A 93 10.90 2.73 9.41
C PRO A 93 11.45 3.59 8.27
N MET A 94 10.67 3.85 7.21
CA MET A 94 11.11 4.70 6.08
C MET A 94 11.43 6.13 6.54
N ILE A 95 10.59 6.73 7.38
CA ILE A 95 10.83 8.07 7.95
C ILE A 95 12.05 8.05 8.88
N ALA A 96 12.19 7.00 9.69
CA ALA A 96 13.33 6.86 10.59
C ALA A 96 14.67 6.74 9.83
N ILE A 97 14.68 6.07 8.68
CA ILE A 97 15.87 5.97 7.82
C ILE A 97 16.16 7.32 7.15
N GLY A 98 15.16 7.95 6.55
CA GLY A 98 15.33 9.19 5.79
C GLY A 98 15.59 10.46 6.62
N THR A 99 15.38 10.41 7.94
CA THR A 99 15.76 11.52 8.84
C THR A 99 17.24 11.48 9.26
N ASN A 100 17.99 10.43 8.90
CA ASN A 100 19.43 10.37 9.19
C ASN A 100 20.21 11.32 8.26
N PRO A 101 20.99 12.27 8.82
CA PRO A 101 21.60 13.35 8.04
C PRO A 101 22.71 12.93 7.06
N GLY A 102 23.20 11.70 7.13
CA GLY A 102 24.24 11.18 6.23
C GLY A 102 23.71 10.42 5.00
N LEU A 103 22.42 10.11 4.98
CA LEU A 103 21.84 9.08 4.09
C LEU A 103 20.47 9.57 3.61
N GLY A 104 20.41 10.01 2.35
CA GLY A 104 19.20 10.59 1.77
C GLY A 104 18.16 9.55 1.32
N ILE A 105 17.29 9.96 0.40
CA ILE A 105 16.27 9.09 -0.22
C ILE A 105 16.81 7.81 -0.86
N LEU A 106 18.06 7.83 -1.32
CA LEU A 106 18.70 6.68 -1.95
C LEU A 106 18.76 5.47 -1.00
N ASP A 107 18.92 5.72 0.29
CA ASP A 107 19.01 4.67 1.31
C ASP A 107 17.65 4.07 1.64
N ILE A 108 16.57 4.83 1.52
CA ILE A 108 15.21 4.30 1.61
C ILE A 108 15.01 3.29 0.47
N PHE A 109 15.41 3.63 -0.76
CA PHE A 109 15.31 2.70 -1.89
C PHE A 109 16.24 1.48 -1.73
N GLY A 110 17.50 1.70 -1.34
CA GLY A 110 18.47 0.63 -1.13
C GLY A 110 18.06 -0.34 -0.02
N SER A 111 17.62 0.19 1.13
CA SER A 111 17.12 -0.62 2.25
C SER A 111 15.82 -1.35 1.90
N THR A 112 14.93 -0.75 1.11
CA THR A 112 13.69 -1.40 0.65
C THR A 112 14.01 -2.56 -0.30
N ILE A 113 14.94 -2.38 -1.23
CA ILE A 113 15.39 -3.46 -2.14
C ILE A 113 16.04 -4.58 -1.35
N ALA A 114 16.93 -4.25 -0.40
CA ALA A 114 17.56 -5.23 0.48
C ALA A 114 16.54 -5.99 1.33
N ALA A 115 15.57 -5.29 1.94
CA ALA A 115 14.49 -5.88 2.71
C ALA A 115 13.62 -6.80 1.85
N GLY A 116 13.32 -6.41 0.60
CA GLY A 116 12.59 -7.23 -0.37
C GLY A 116 13.34 -8.52 -0.71
N ALA A 117 14.64 -8.43 -0.99
CA ALA A 117 15.48 -9.60 -1.28
C ALA A 117 15.57 -10.55 -0.08
N ILE A 118 15.80 -10.02 1.12
CA ILE A 118 15.79 -10.78 2.38
C ILE A 118 14.41 -11.41 2.62
N GLY A 119 13.34 -10.67 2.34
CA GLY A 119 11.97 -11.12 2.44
C GLY A 119 11.67 -12.33 1.55
N ILE A 120 12.16 -12.34 0.30
CA ILE A 120 12.01 -13.50 -0.60
C ILE A 120 12.71 -14.74 -0.05
N VAL A 121 13.90 -14.58 0.53
CA VAL A 121 14.67 -15.68 1.13
C VAL A 121 13.98 -16.21 2.40
N LEU A 122 13.42 -15.32 3.22
CA LEU A 122 12.74 -15.68 4.47
C LEU A 122 11.27 -16.11 4.29
N ALA A 123 10.65 -15.81 3.16
CA ALA A 123 9.25 -16.13 2.86
C ALA A 123 8.87 -17.60 3.18
N PRO A 124 9.60 -18.64 2.74
CA PRO A 124 9.25 -20.03 3.05
C PRO A 124 9.37 -20.38 4.54
N MET A 125 10.24 -19.69 5.28
CA MET A 125 10.41 -19.88 6.72
C MET A 125 9.29 -19.21 7.50
N ILE A 126 8.93 -17.98 7.13
CA ILE A 126 7.81 -17.24 7.73
C ILE A 126 6.49 -17.98 7.46
N GLY A 127 6.30 -18.56 6.27
CA GLY A 127 5.13 -19.38 5.95
C GLY A 127 4.91 -20.54 6.93
N LYS A 128 5.98 -21.13 7.47
CA LYS A 128 5.89 -22.17 8.52
C LYS A 128 5.62 -21.57 9.91
N LEU A 129 6.11 -20.36 10.15
CA LEU A 129 5.95 -19.65 11.42
C LEU A 129 4.54 -19.03 11.58
N LEU A 130 3.80 -18.80 10.49
CA LEU A 130 2.41 -18.29 10.52
C LEU A 130 1.47 -19.17 11.35
N ARG A 131 1.79 -20.45 11.59
CA ARG A 131 1.05 -21.32 12.51
C ARG A 131 1.06 -20.81 13.96
N PHE A 132 2.07 -20.03 14.36
CA PHE A 132 2.23 -19.47 15.70
C PHE A 132 1.56 -18.10 15.87
N PHE A 133 1.10 -17.47 14.79
CA PHE A 133 0.39 -16.19 14.84
C PHE A 133 -1.11 -16.44 14.67
N PRO A 134 -1.86 -16.63 15.77
CA PRO A 134 -3.30 -16.81 15.68
C PRO A 134 -3.97 -15.57 15.07
N PRO A 135 -5.16 -15.71 14.48
CA PRO A 135 -5.87 -14.61 13.79
C PRO A 135 -6.09 -13.38 14.68
N VAL A 136 -6.13 -13.57 16.01
CA VAL A 136 -6.21 -12.47 16.99
C VAL A 136 -5.01 -11.53 16.88
N VAL A 137 -3.79 -12.05 16.73
CA VAL A 137 -2.58 -11.20 16.65
C VAL A 137 -2.58 -10.41 15.34
N VAL A 138 -2.85 -11.09 14.22
CA VAL A 138 -2.91 -10.44 12.91
C VAL A 138 -3.99 -9.34 12.90
N GLY A 139 -5.17 -9.63 13.45
CA GLY A 139 -6.24 -8.64 13.60
C GLY A 139 -5.82 -7.44 14.44
N THR A 140 -5.19 -7.65 15.59
CA THR A 140 -4.72 -6.55 16.45
C THR A 140 -3.68 -5.67 15.75
N VAL A 141 -2.74 -6.25 15.00
CA VAL A 141 -1.73 -5.47 14.24
C VAL A 141 -2.41 -4.63 13.16
N ILE A 142 -3.37 -5.19 12.43
CA ILE A 142 -4.14 -4.46 11.42
C ILE A 142 -4.94 -3.32 12.07
N SER A 143 -5.56 -3.56 13.24
CA SER A 143 -6.27 -2.52 14.00
C SER A 143 -5.34 -1.39 14.44
N VAL A 144 -4.13 -1.72 14.92
CA VAL A 144 -3.13 -0.71 15.30
C VAL A 144 -2.69 0.11 14.10
N ILE A 145 -2.42 -0.52 12.94
CA ILE A 145 -2.08 0.20 11.70
C ILE A 145 -3.23 1.15 11.32
N GLY A 146 -4.49 0.70 11.39
CA GLY A 146 -5.66 1.54 11.13
C GLY A 146 -5.79 2.72 12.09
N LEU A 147 -5.57 2.50 13.38
CA LEU A 147 -5.58 3.56 14.39
C LEU A 147 -4.48 4.60 14.13
N SER A 148 -3.28 4.17 13.76
CA SER A 148 -2.20 5.10 13.38
C SER A 148 -2.54 5.94 12.15
N LEU A 149 -3.39 5.43 11.23
CA LEU A 149 -3.85 6.20 10.08
C LEU A 149 -4.95 7.21 10.42
N MET A 150 -5.70 7.01 11.51
CA MET A 150 -6.68 8.00 11.96
C MET A 150 -6.01 9.34 12.25
N GLU A 151 -4.81 9.33 12.84
CA GLU A 151 -4.06 10.56 13.10
C GLU A 151 -3.74 11.31 11.81
N VAL A 152 -3.30 10.61 10.77
CA VAL A 152 -3.04 11.22 9.46
C VAL A 152 -4.33 11.80 8.85
N GLY A 153 -5.42 11.05 8.92
CA GLY A 153 -6.73 11.49 8.43
C GLY A 153 -7.24 12.73 9.16
N ILE A 154 -7.09 12.80 10.49
CA ILE A 154 -7.46 13.96 11.30
C ILE A 154 -6.59 15.18 10.92
N ASN A 155 -5.28 14.99 10.78
CA ASN A 155 -4.38 16.07 10.37
C ASN A 155 -4.73 16.64 8.99
N TRP A 156 -5.18 15.79 8.06
CA TRP A 156 -5.66 16.23 6.74
C TRP A 156 -7.02 16.92 6.82
N ALA A 157 -7.96 16.38 7.61
CA ALA A 157 -9.28 16.99 7.82
C ALA A 157 -9.19 18.34 8.55
N ALA A 158 -8.20 18.51 9.43
CA ALA A 158 -7.95 19.75 10.18
C ALA A 158 -7.27 20.85 9.34
N GLY A 159 -7.03 20.64 8.05
CA GLY A 159 -6.45 21.66 7.15
C GLY A 159 -4.96 21.50 6.87
N GLY A 160 -4.35 20.38 7.27
CA GLY A 160 -2.95 20.04 6.99
C GLY A 160 -1.97 20.49 8.08
N VAL A 161 -0.92 19.68 8.29
CA VAL A 161 0.14 19.97 9.27
C VAL A 161 0.88 21.26 8.86
N GLY A 162 0.79 22.30 9.69
CA GLY A 162 1.44 23.60 9.46
C GLY A 162 0.52 24.72 8.92
N ASN A 163 -0.79 24.51 8.86
CA ASN A 163 -1.75 25.55 8.50
C ASN A 163 -2.10 26.43 9.73
N PRO A 164 -2.04 27.77 9.63
CA PRO A 164 -2.45 28.67 10.72
C PRO A 164 -3.93 28.54 11.12
N ASN A 165 -4.79 27.97 10.27
CA ASN A 165 -6.20 27.69 10.57
C ASN A 165 -6.46 26.20 10.89
N TYR A 166 -5.52 25.55 11.59
CA TYR A 166 -5.64 24.14 11.98
C TYR A 166 -6.88 23.92 12.87
N GLY A 167 -7.86 23.16 12.39
CA GLY A 167 -9.08 22.83 13.14
C GLY A 167 -10.18 23.90 13.15
N ASP A 168 -10.12 24.90 12.28
CA ASP A 168 -11.19 25.89 12.15
C ASP A 168 -12.37 25.35 11.30
N LEU A 169 -13.58 25.36 11.86
CA LEU A 169 -14.82 24.92 11.21
C LEU A 169 -15.22 25.81 10.02
N THR A 170 -14.56 26.95 9.83
CA THR A 170 -14.82 27.91 8.74
C THR A 170 -13.82 27.83 7.59
N CYS A 171 -12.75 27.05 7.70
CA CYS A 171 -11.77 26.90 6.61
C CYS A 171 -12.30 25.95 5.53
N PRO A 172 -12.50 26.39 4.27
CA PRO A 172 -13.00 25.53 3.22
C PRO A 172 -11.95 24.47 2.86
N LEU A 173 -12.34 23.20 2.92
CA LEU A 173 -11.59 22.03 2.47
C LEU A 173 -11.14 22.18 1.01
N ARG A 174 -9.96 22.78 0.77
CA ARG A 174 -9.39 22.94 -0.57
C ARG A 174 -7.91 22.58 -0.59
#